data_AF-A0A951YA18-F1
#
_entry.id   AF-A0A951YA18-F1
#
_cell.length_a   1.000
_cell.length_b   1.000
_cell.length_c   1.000
_cell.angle_alpha   90.00
_cell.angle_beta   90.00
_cell.angle_gamma   90.00
#
_symmetry.space_group_name_H-M   'P 1'
#
loop_
_entity.id
_entity.type
_entity.pdbx_description
1 polymer ?
#
loop_
_entity_poly.entity_id
_entity_poly.type
_entity_poly.pdbx_seq_one_letter_code
_entity_poly.pdbx_strand_id
1 'polypeptide(L)'
;YTGNTTPAPEMPVEGVLAVKVTANGTGGNIAGSFSEYATLTSSNQDLITAADRGGNQTFSVKYKATPGFAYPAGTYAVDVVYTATQE
;
A
#
# COMPACT_ATOMS: atom_id res chain seq x y z
N TYR A 1 -2.91 26.51 -15.20
CA TYR A 1 -2.75 25.81 -16.49
C TYR A 1 -4.09 25.18 -16.83
N THR A 2 -4.74 25.63 -17.91
CA THR A 2 -6.04 25.12 -18.38
C THR A 2 -5.82 24.41 -19.71
N GLY A 3 -5.59 23.10 -19.66
CA GLY A 3 -5.52 22.24 -20.83
C GLY A 3 -6.20 20.92 -20.49
N ASN A 4 -7.24 20.56 -21.24
CA ASN A 4 -7.89 19.26 -21.11
C ASN A 4 -6.94 18.19 -21.65
N THR A 5 -6.52 17.26 -20.79
CA THR A 5 -5.87 16.01 -21.21
C THR A 5 -6.97 14.97 -21.34
N THR A 6 -7.14 14.39 -22.54
CA THR A 6 -8.12 13.32 -22.76
C THR A 6 -7.38 12.10 -23.33
N PRO A 7 -7.39 10.95 -22.61
CA PRO A 7 -7.91 10.80 -21.25
C PRO A 7 -7.02 11.55 -20.23
N ALA A 8 -7.60 11.94 -19.09
CA ALA A 8 -6.82 12.51 -18.01
C ALA A 8 -5.81 11.44 -17.53
N PRO A 9 -4.51 11.76 -17.36
CA PRO A 9 -3.55 10.83 -16.81
C PRO A 9 -4.03 10.33 -15.44
N GLU A 10 -4.30 9.03 -15.34
CA GLU A 10 -4.57 8.38 -14.07
C GLU A 10 -3.27 8.21 -13.30
N MET A 11 -3.25 8.62 -12.03
CA MET A 11 -2.09 8.45 -11.17
C MET A 11 -1.97 6.96 -10.78
N PRO A 12 -0.90 6.25 -11.18
CA PRO A 12 -0.70 4.87 -10.76
C PRO A 12 -0.42 4.82 -9.26
N VAL A 13 -0.84 3.73 -8.61
CA VAL A 13 -0.47 3.43 -7.21
C VAL A 13 1.03 3.17 -7.11
N GLU A 14 1.56 2.44 -8.10
CA GLU A 14 2.97 2.09 -8.19
C GLU A 14 3.84 3.34 -8.35
N GLY A 15 4.86 3.43 -7.50
CA GLY A 15 5.80 4.56 -7.44
C GLY A 15 5.25 5.81 -6.74
N VAL A 16 3.96 5.84 -6.39
CA VAL A 16 3.32 6.98 -5.73
C VAL A 16 2.98 6.67 -4.28
N LEU A 17 2.28 5.56 -4.03
CA LEU A 17 1.84 5.18 -2.70
C LEU A 17 2.79 4.12 -2.12
N ALA A 18 3.35 4.43 -0.96
CA ALA A 18 4.14 3.50 -0.18
C ALA A 18 3.46 3.20 1.15
N VAL A 19 3.67 1.98 1.66
CA VAL A 19 3.20 1.55 2.97
C VAL A 19 4.37 1.00 3.79
N LYS A 20 4.29 1.16 5.11
CA LYS A 20 5.16 0.46 6.06
C LYS A 20 4.34 -0.14 7.20
N VAL A 21 4.76 -1.29 7.68
CA VAL A 21 4.24 -1.93 8.90
C VAL A 21 4.99 -1.32 10.08
N THR A 22 4.28 -0.60 10.95
CA THR A 22 4.86 0.04 12.13
C THR A 22 4.78 -0.79 13.39
N ALA A 23 3.88 -1.78 13.41
CA ALA A 23 3.76 -2.75 14.49
C ALA A 23 3.22 -4.04 13.92
N ASN A 24 3.79 -5.17 14.34
CA ASN A 24 3.32 -6.50 13.98
C ASN A 24 3.16 -7.34 15.26
N GLY A 25 1.92 -7.54 15.69
CA GLY A 25 1.55 -8.40 16.82
C GLY A 25 0.88 -9.70 16.37
N THR A 26 1.17 -10.17 15.15
CA THR A 26 0.56 -11.39 14.57
C THR A 26 1.40 -12.64 14.78
N GLY A 27 2.57 -12.55 15.41
CA GLY A 27 3.53 -13.66 15.53
C GLY A 27 4.29 -13.97 14.22
N GLY A 28 3.81 -13.46 13.08
CA GLY A 28 4.45 -13.65 11.78
C GLY A 28 5.58 -12.67 11.49
N ASN A 29 6.14 -12.77 10.28
CA ASN A 29 7.23 -11.94 9.79
C ASN A 29 6.71 -10.86 8.83
N ILE A 30 7.25 -9.63 8.93
CA ILE A 30 6.98 -8.60 7.92
C ILE A 30 7.65 -9.03 6.62
N ALA A 31 6.88 -9.10 5.54
CA ALA A 31 7.35 -9.56 4.25
C ALA A 31 8.13 -8.47 3.49
N GLY A 32 9.07 -8.88 2.64
CA GLY A 32 9.81 -8.00 1.75
C GLY A 32 10.45 -6.81 2.48
N SER A 33 10.22 -5.60 1.94
CA SER A 33 10.78 -4.34 2.46
C SER A 33 9.77 -3.54 3.29
N PHE A 34 8.63 -4.13 3.69
CA PHE A 34 7.54 -3.41 4.36
C PHE A 34 7.84 -3.04 5.82
N SER A 35 9.01 -3.36 6.36
CA SER A 35 9.51 -2.77 7.62
C SER A 35 9.83 -1.28 7.46
N GLU A 36 10.13 -0.87 6.23
CA GLU A 36 10.29 0.52 5.81
C GLU A 36 9.18 0.90 4.81
N TYR A 37 9.17 2.17 4.38
CA TYR A 37 8.23 2.59 3.32
C TYR A 37 8.58 1.89 2.00
N ALA A 38 7.76 0.92 1.63
CA ALA A 38 7.86 0.20 0.36
C ALA A 38 6.67 0.51 -0.54
N THR A 39 6.93 0.59 -1.83
CA THR A 39 5.94 0.89 -2.87
C THR A 39 4.87 -0.20 -2.95
N LEU A 40 3.61 0.20 -2.94
CA LEU A 40 2.49 -0.67 -3.28
C LEU A 40 2.38 -0.81 -4.80
N THR A 41 2.06 -2.02 -5.25
CA THR A 41 1.77 -2.29 -6.66
C THR A 41 0.30 -2.60 -6.86
N SER A 42 -0.17 -2.66 -8.11
CA SER A 42 -1.52 -3.17 -8.44
C SER A 42 -1.65 -4.68 -8.33
N SER A 43 -0.54 -5.40 -8.10
CA SER A 43 -0.51 -6.85 -7.92
C SER A 43 -0.54 -7.23 -6.45
N ASN A 44 -0.97 -8.45 -6.16
CA ASN A 44 -0.96 -9.00 -4.81
C ASN A 44 0.47 -9.04 -4.25
N GLN A 45 0.64 -8.56 -3.01
CA GLN A 45 1.91 -8.57 -2.30
C GLN A 45 1.67 -9.10 -0.89
N ASP A 46 2.53 -10.01 -0.45
CA ASP A 46 2.52 -10.43 0.95
C ASP A 46 3.00 -9.27 1.82
N LEU A 47 2.23 -8.95 2.86
CA LEU A 47 2.60 -7.93 3.85
C LEU A 47 3.20 -8.56 5.11
N ILE A 48 2.59 -9.65 5.57
CA ILE A 48 2.98 -10.43 6.74
C ILE A 48 2.82 -11.91 6.37
N THR A 49 3.83 -12.73 6.67
CA THR A 49 3.81 -14.17 6.43
C THR A 49 3.95 -14.95 7.74
N ALA A 50 3.47 -16.20 7.74
CA ALA A 50 3.57 -17.12 8.88
C ALA A 50 3.01 -16.55 10.20
N ALA A 51 1.87 -15.85 10.14
CA ALA A 51 1.16 -15.40 11.33
C ALA A 51 0.61 -16.58 12.15
N ASP A 52 0.53 -16.40 13.46
CA ASP A 52 -0.01 -17.40 14.39
C ASP A 52 -1.51 -17.60 14.16
N ARG A 53 -2.03 -18.80 14.47
CA ARG A 53 -3.46 -19.09 14.32
C ARG A 53 -4.24 -18.65 15.55
N GLY A 54 -5.43 -18.10 15.32
CA GLY A 54 -6.40 -17.77 16.37
C GLY A 54 -6.09 -16.46 17.13
N GLY A 55 -6.89 -16.18 18.17
CA GLY A 55 -6.79 -14.96 18.97
C GLY A 55 -7.08 -13.66 18.18
N ASN A 56 -7.09 -12.53 18.89
CA ASN A 56 -7.07 -11.22 18.25
C ASN A 56 -5.61 -10.81 18.03
N GLN A 57 -5.22 -10.69 16.78
CA GLN A 57 -3.86 -10.33 16.38
C GLN A 57 -3.87 -9.07 15.57
N THR A 58 -3.06 -8.10 15.98
CA THR A 58 -3.10 -6.75 15.40
C THR A 58 -1.80 -6.43 14.70
N PHE A 59 -1.91 -5.72 13.58
CA PHE A 59 -0.80 -5.02 12.96
C PHE A 59 -1.20 -3.57 12.73
N SER A 60 -0.22 -2.70 12.51
CA SER A 60 -0.46 -1.29 12.20
C SER A 60 0.40 -0.87 11.03
N VAL A 61 -0.17 -0.05 10.16
CA VAL A 61 0.51 0.46 8.97
C VAL A 61 0.52 1.99 8.94
N LYS A 62 1.48 2.55 8.23
CA LYS A 62 1.49 3.96 7.81
C LYS A 62 1.64 4.05 6.31
N TYR A 63 0.89 4.97 5.72
CA TYR A 63 0.96 5.28 4.30
C TYR A 63 1.76 6.56 4.06
N LYS A 64 2.45 6.62 2.94
CA LYS A 64 3.13 7.82 2.44
C LYS A 64 2.91 7.91 0.94
N ALA A 65 2.26 8.98 0.49
CA ALA A 65 2.14 9.29 -0.93
C ALA A 65 3.19 10.31 -1.35
N THR A 66 3.91 10.04 -2.43
CA THR A 66 4.85 10.99 -3.06
C THR A 66 4.46 11.17 -4.54
N PRO A 67 3.38 11.92 -4.83
CA PRO A 67 2.98 12.18 -6.20
C PRO A 67 4.01 13.08 -6.90
N GLY A 68 4.41 12.70 -8.10
CA GLY A 68 5.24 13.53 -8.97
C GLY A 68 4.45 14.68 -9.62
N PHE A 69 5.17 15.57 -10.31
CA PHE A 69 4.56 16.70 -11.04
C PHE A 69 3.91 16.30 -12.39
N ALA A 70 3.96 15.01 -12.75
CA ALA A 70 3.43 14.51 -14.02
C ALA A 70 1.90 14.40 -14.05
N TYR A 71 1.24 14.47 -12.89
CA TYR A 71 -0.20 14.27 -12.76
C TYR A 71 -0.92 15.62 -12.62
N PRO A 72 -2.06 15.81 -13.31
CA PRO A 72 -2.88 17.00 -13.12
C PRO A 72 -3.28 17.20 -11.66
N ALA A 73 -3.51 18.45 -11.27
CA ALA A 73 -4.12 18.74 -9.98
C ALA A 73 -5.51 18.12 -9.90
N GLY A 74 -5.80 17.40 -8.82
CA GLY A 74 -7.07 16.71 -8.62
C GLY A 74 -7.03 15.83 -7.37
N THR A 75 -8.18 15.34 -6.96
CA THR A 75 -8.30 14.33 -5.91
C THR A 75 -8.20 12.95 -6.53
N TYR A 76 -7.22 12.17 -6.08
CA TYR A 76 -7.06 10.78 -6.46
C TYR A 76 -7.40 9.91 -5.25
N ALA A 77 -8.16 8.84 -5.47
CA ALA A 77 -8.55 7.88 -4.44
C ALA A 77 -7.99 6.50 -4.79
N VAL A 78 -7.57 5.76 -3.76
CA VAL A 78 -7.02 4.41 -3.88
C VAL A 78 -7.60 3.56 -2.76
N ASP A 79 -8.12 2.38 -3.11
CA ASP A 79 -8.58 1.38 -2.16
C ASP A 79 -7.46 0.36 -1.91
N VAL A 80 -7.16 0.11 -0.64
CA VAL A 80 -6.19 -0.92 -0.22
C VAL A 80 -6.94 -2.00 0.54
N VAL A 81 -6.90 -3.22 0.01
CA VAL A 81 -7.60 -4.38 0.60
C VAL A 81 -6.58 -5.31 1.24
N TYR A 82 -6.69 -5.51 2.54
CA TYR A 82 -5.92 -6.52 3.27
C TYR A 82 -6.73 -7.80 3.38
N THR A 83 -6.19 -8.89 2.84
CA THR A 83 -6.81 -10.21 2.89
C THR A 83 -5.95 -11.13 3.75
N ALA A 84 -6.54 -11.73 4.78
CA ALA A 84 -5.91 -12.78 5.56
C ALA A 84 -6.26 -14.14 4.94
N THR A 85 -5.26 -14.93 4.60
CA THR A 85 -5.41 -16.29 4.08
C THR A 85 -4.94 -17.32 5.12
N GLN A 86 -5.48 -18.54 5.04
CA GLN A 86 -4.96 -19.69 5.77
C GLN A 86 -4.37 -20.67 4.76
N GLU A 87 -3.17 -21.17 5.07
CA GLU A 87 -2.53 -22.29 4.35
C GLU A 87 -2.62 -23.59 5.17
#